data_AF-A0A2T0T4E8-F1
#
_entry.id   AF-A0A2T0T4E8-F1
#
_cell.length_a   1.000
_cell.length_b   1.000
_cell.length_c   1.000
_cell.angle_alpha   90.00
_cell.angle_beta   90.00
_cell.angle_gamma   90.00
#
_symmetry.space_group_name_H-M   'P 1'
#
loop_
_entity.id
_entity.type
_entity.pdbx_description
1 polymer ?
#
loop_
_entity_poly.entity_id
_entity_poly.type
_entity_poly.pdbx_seq_one_letter_code
_entity_poly.pdbx_strand_id
1 'polypeptide(L)'
;MPWLDDARLAEVVSSLTRSEVGKLIELNERMTERLLEGLPVAGLPNWDQGRAQRVRFIDFDDAANNDFLAISQFRVDEPGGQAKKFVAPDVVLFVNGIPLVVIECKSPYITDPMAEGITQLRRYANQRHLGLVAAENLIHAGDRGSTETHARMQS
;
A
#
# COMPACT_ATOMS: atom_id res chain seq x y z
N MET A 1 3.29 -5.85 -21.03
CA MET A 1 3.92 -4.54 -21.31
C MET A 1 5.34 -4.78 -21.80
N PRO A 2 5.68 -4.57 -23.09
CA PRO A 2 6.97 -5.00 -23.66
C PRO A 2 8.21 -4.27 -23.12
N TRP A 3 8.04 -3.09 -22.53
CA TRP A 3 9.16 -2.25 -22.09
C TRP A 3 9.52 -2.37 -20.61
N LEU A 4 8.58 -2.88 -19.81
CA LEU A 4 8.73 -3.09 -18.37
C LEU A 4 9.18 -4.54 -18.15
N ASP A 5 10.46 -4.79 -18.40
CA ASP A 5 11.10 -6.08 -18.13
C ASP A 5 11.29 -6.35 -16.63
N ASP A 6 11.66 -7.58 -16.27
CA ASP A 6 11.77 -8.00 -14.87
C ASP A 6 12.72 -7.14 -14.05
N ALA A 7 13.81 -6.65 -14.67
CA ALA A 7 14.77 -5.78 -14.00
C ALA A 7 14.13 -4.42 -13.62
N ARG A 8 13.39 -3.81 -14.55
CA ARG A 8 12.67 -2.55 -14.29
C ARG A 8 11.49 -2.74 -13.35
N LEU A 9 10.78 -3.86 -13.47
CA LEU A 9 9.72 -4.20 -12.53
C LEU A 9 10.27 -4.35 -11.12
N ALA A 10 11.41 -5.03 -10.95
CA ALA A 10 12.07 -5.17 -9.66
C ALA A 10 12.54 -3.82 -9.09
N GLU A 11 13.04 -2.91 -9.94
CA GLU A 11 13.37 -1.52 -9.55
C GLU A 11 12.13 -0.79 -9.01
N VAL A 12 11.01 -0.84 -9.75
CA VAL A 12 9.74 -0.24 -9.38
C VAL A 12 9.23 -0.80 -8.04
N VAL A 13 9.18 -2.12 -7.90
CA VAL A 13 8.75 -2.80 -6.67
C VAL A 13 9.68 -2.45 -5.52
N SER A 14 11.00 -2.44 -5.74
CA SER A 14 11.97 -2.06 -4.71
C SER A 14 11.78 -0.60 -4.28
N SER A 15 11.39 0.30 -5.18
CA SER A 15 11.17 1.71 -4.83
C SER A 15 9.98 1.90 -3.88
N LEU A 16 8.98 1.00 -3.92
CA LEU A 16 7.82 1.03 -3.04
C LEU A 16 8.03 0.25 -1.73
N THR A 17 8.83 -0.81 -1.78
CA THR A 17 8.97 -1.75 -0.66
C THR A 17 10.13 -1.45 0.27
N ARG A 18 11.17 -0.70 -0.14
CA ARG A 18 12.37 -0.51 0.69
C ARG A 18 12.13 0.36 1.92
N SER A 19 12.75 -0.02 3.04
CA SER A 19 12.74 0.78 4.28
C SER A 19 13.66 1.96 4.07
N GLU A 20 13.08 3.12 3.77
CA GLU A 20 13.83 4.36 3.77
C GLU A 20 14.01 4.86 5.20
N VAL A 21 15.25 5.18 5.58
CA VAL A 21 15.56 5.81 6.87
C VAL A 21 15.30 7.30 6.73
N GLY A 22 14.36 7.83 7.51
CA GLY A 22 14.00 9.24 7.44
C GLY A 22 12.88 9.61 8.41
N LYS A 23 12.54 10.91 8.47
CA LYS A 23 11.37 11.34 9.24
C LYS A 23 10.11 10.89 8.51
N LEU A 24 9.10 10.42 9.26
CA LEU A 24 7.84 9.93 8.70
C LEU A 24 7.17 10.90 7.73
N ILE A 25 7.27 12.21 7.98
CA ILE A 25 6.69 13.22 7.10
C ILE A 25 7.37 13.27 5.74
N GLU A 26 8.71 13.28 5.70
CA GLU A 26 9.50 13.31 4.46
C GLU A 26 9.29 12.03 3.65
N LEU A 27 9.15 10.89 4.33
CA LEU A 27 8.82 9.62 3.69
C LEU A 27 7.41 9.62 3.11
N ASN A 28 6.44 10.18 3.85
CA ASN A 28 5.05 10.25 3.40
C ASN A 28 4.90 11.20 2.19
N GLU A 29 5.55 12.35 2.22
CA GLU A 29 5.57 13.31 1.11
C GLU A 29 6.13 12.67 -0.17
N ARG A 30 7.29 12.01 -0.07
CA ARG A 30 7.92 11.33 -1.22
C ARG A 30 7.08 10.18 -1.77
N MET A 31 6.47 9.39 -0.89
CA MET A 31 5.57 8.32 -1.33
C MET A 31 4.31 8.89 -1.98
N THR A 32 3.76 9.98 -1.44
CA THR A 32 2.62 10.68 -2.05
C THR A 32 2.97 11.21 -3.43
N GLU A 33 4.14 11.85 -3.59
CA GLU A 33 4.64 12.31 -4.89
C GLU A 33 4.80 11.15 -5.87
N ARG A 34 5.40 10.02 -5.46
CA ARG A 34 5.51 8.81 -6.30
C ARG A 34 4.15 8.27 -6.73
N LEU A 35 3.17 8.24 -5.82
CA LEU A 35 1.82 7.75 -6.15
C LEU A 35 1.12 8.68 -7.15
N LEU A 36 1.26 10.00 -6.98
CA LEU A 36 0.62 11.00 -7.83
C LEU A 36 1.30 11.11 -9.21
N GLU A 37 2.63 11.18 -9.24
CA GLU A 37 3.40 11.46 -10.46
C GLU A 37 3.94 10.22 -11.17
N GLY A 38 3.88 9.07 -10.50
CA GLY A 38 4.53 7.84 -10.94
C GLY A 38 6.05 7.87 -10.77
N LEU A 39 6.67 6.70 -10.94
CA LEU A 39 8.12 6.54 -10.87
C LEU A 39 8.74 6.65 -12.27
N PRO A 40 9.72 7.55 -12.50
CA PRO A 40 10.50 7.53 -13.72
C PRO A 40 11.43 6.32 -13.73
N VAL A 41 11.40 5.56 -14.82
CA VAL A 41 12.21 4.36 -15.06
C VAL A 41 12.95 4.54 -16.37
N ALA A 42 14.23 4.15 -16.40
CA ALA A 42 15.06 4.26 -17.60
C ALA A 42 14.43 3.49 -18.77
N GLY A 43 14.39 4.11 -19.95
CA GLY A 43 13.88 3.49 -21.17
C GLY A 43 14.71 2.29 -21.60
N LEU A 44 14.14 1.44 -22.45
CA LEU A 44 14.88 0.40 -23.14
C LEU A 44 15.46 0.98 -24.44
N PRO A 45 16.76 0.80 -24.77
CA PRO A 45 17.34 1.38 -25.99
C PRO A 45 16.59 1.03 -27.28
N ASN A 46 15.99 -0.16 -27.32
CA ASN A 46 15.21 -0.69 -28.43
C ASN A 46 13.69 -0.42 -28.33
N TRP A 47 13.25 0.44 -27.42
CA TRP A 47 11.84 0.80 -27.25
C TRP A 47 11.70 2.30 -26.97
N ASP A 48 10.78 2.97 -27.66
CA ASP A 48 10.56 4.42 -27.57
C ASP A 48 11.85 5.28 -27.58
N GLN A 49 12.83 4.90 -28.42
CA GLN A 49 14.12 5.58 -28.56
C GLN A 49 14.95 5.65 -27.26
N GLY A 50 14.74 4.73 -26.32
CA GLY A 50 15.43 4.74 -25.03
C GLY A 50 14.94 5.82 -24.06
N ARG A 51 13.84 6.52 -24.38
CA ARG A 51 13.30 7.55 -23.49
C ARG A 51 12.81 6.95 -22.17
N ALA A 52 13.16 7.62 -21.08
CA ALA A 52 12.63 7.29 -19.77
C ALA A 52 11.10 7.33 -19.78
N GLN A 53 10.50 6.38 -19.09
CA GLN A 53 9.06 6.23 -18.98
C GLN A 53 8.63 6.40 -17.54
N ARG A 54 7.39 6.83 -17.33
CA ARG A 54 6.80 6.88 -15.99
C ARG A 54 5.88 5.70 -15.78
N VAL A 55 6.14 4.93 -14.72
CA VAL A 55 5.23 3.91 -14.22
C VAL A 55 4.25 4.59 -13.27
N ARG A 56 2.97 4.62 -13.64
CA ARG A 56 1.89 5.07 -12.75
C ARG A 56 1.40 3.91 -11.90
N PHE A 57 1.22 4.18 -10.61
CA PHE A 57 0.75 3.18 -9.65
C PHE A 57 -0.78 3.19 -9.49
N ILE A 58 -1.41 4.34 -9.71
CA ILE A 58 -2.85 4.55 -9.62
C ILE A 58 -3.26 5.36 -10.85
N ASP A 59 -4.32 4.92 -11.51
CA ASP A 59 -4.97 5.68 -12.57
C ASP A 59 -6.01 6.64 -11.95
N PHE A 60 -5.63 7.91 -11.80
CA PHE A 60 -6.53 8.94 -11.27
C PHE A 60 -7.47 9.51 -12.33
N ASP A 61 -7.19 9.29 -13.62
CA ASP A 61 -8.00 9.78 -14.72
C ASP A 61 -9.19 8.85 -14.98
N ASP A 62 -8.96 7.53 -14.86
CA ASP A 62 -10.01 6.51 -14.98
C ASP A 62 -9.91 5.49 -13.84
N ALA A 63 -10.80 5.63 -12.86
CA ALA A 63 -10.83 4.76 -11.69
C ALA A 63 -11.10 3.28 -12.06
N ALA A 64 -11.78 2.99 -13.18
CA ALA A 64 -12.10 1.62 -13.58
C ALA A 64 -10.86 0.80 -13.99
N ASN A 65 -9.74 1.47 -14.27
CA ASN A 65 -8.46 0.82 -14.56
C ASN A 65 -7.72 0.34 -13.31
N ASN A 66 -8.24 0.64 -12.10
CA ASN A 66 -7.64 0.19 -10.85
C ASN A 66 -8.39 -1.00 -10.25
N ASP A 67 -7.63 -1.90 -9.63
CA ASP A 67 -8.18 -2.95 -8.77
C ASP A 67 -8.30 -2.43 -7.32
N PHE A 68 -9.50 -2.45 -6.76
CA PHE A 68 -9.78 -2.04 -5.38
C PHE A 68 -10.06 -3.25 -4.50
N LEU A 69 -9.41 -3.29 -3.34
CA LEU A 69 -9.59 -4.34 -2.35
C LEU A 69 -9.79 -3.73 -0.97
N ALA A 70 -10.93 -4.05 -0.34
CA ALA A 70 -11.20 -3.72 1.05
C ALA A 70 -11.05 -4.98 1.91
N ILE A 71 -10.23 -4.90 2.95
CA ILE A 71 -10.02 -6.00 3.89
C ILE A 71 -10.44 -5.56 5.28
N SER A 72 -11.37 -6.30 5.87
CA SER A 72 -11.77 -6.10 7.26
C SER A 72 -10.80 -6.75 8.22
N GLN A 73 -10.51 -6.11 9.35
CA GLN A 73 -9.71 -6.69 10.45
C GLN A 73 -8.33 -7.21 9.98
N PHE A 74 -7.72 -6.47 9.05
CA PHE A 74 -6.45 -6.83 8.46
C PHE A 74 -5.33 -6.84 9.51
N ARG A 75 -4.85 -8.01 9.89
CA ARG A 75 -3.86 -8.16 10.97
C ARG A 75 -2.47 -7.81 10.47
N VAL A 76 -1.82 -6.87 11.16
CA VAL A 76 -0.44 -6.48 10.95
C VAL A 76 0.38 -6.79 12.20
N ASP A 77 1.39 -7.65 12.08
CA ASP A 77 2.28 -7.98 13.19
C ASP A 77 3.21 -6.81 13.55
N GLU A 78 3.41 -6.54 14.84
CA GLU A 78 4.36 -5.51 15.29
C GLU A 78 5.82 -6.03 15.19
N PRO A 79 6.73 -5.33 14.50
CA PRO A 79 8.14 -5.70 14.48
C PRO A 79 8.78 -5.53 15.87
N GLY A 80 9.46 -6.57 16.38
CA GLY A 80 10.42 -6.45 17.49
C GLY A 80 9.88 -6.61 18.93
N GLY A 81 8.66 -7.13 19.15
CA GLY A 81 8.13 -7.38 20.50
C GLY A 81 8.38 -8.80 21.03
N GLN A 82 8.75 -8.95 22.31
CA GLN A 82 8.82 -10.24 23.03
C GLN A 82 7.45 -10.96 23.19
N ALA A 83 6.36 -10.26 22.88
CA ALA A 83 5.03 -10.83 22.72
C ALA A 83 4.48 -10.40 21.35
N LYS A 84 3.89 -11.33 20.60
CA LYS A 84 3.23 -11.08 19.30
C LYS A 84 2.08 -10.09 19.47
N LYS A 85 2.39 -8.80 19.46
CA LYS A 85 1.38 -7.74 19.36
C LYS A 85 1.08 -7.56 17.88
N PHE A 86 -0.20 -7.49 17.55
CA PHE A 86 -0.68 -7.17 16.22
C PHE A 86 -1.63 -5.98 16.31
N VAL A 87 -1.69 -5.18 15.25
CA VAL A 87 -2.70 -4.15 15.06
C VAL A 87 -3.66 -4.67 13.99
N ALA A 88 -4.96 -4.62 14.27
CA ALA A 88 -6.00 -5.02 13.34
C ALA A 88 -6.96 -3.85 13.15
N PRO A 89 -6.67 -2.92 12.22
CA PRO A 89 -7.63 -1.90 11.82
C PRO A 89 -8.94 -2.51 11.35
N ASP A 90 -10.04 -1.80 11.56
CA ASP A 90 -11.37 -2.28 11.18
C ASP A 90 -11.47 -2.52 9.68
N VAL A 91 -10.95 -1.60 8.85
CA VAL A 91 -10.83 -1.79 7.39
C VAL A 91 -9.53 -1.19 6.86
N VAL A 92 -8.87 -1.89 5.94
CA VAL A 92 -7.78 -1.35 5.11
C VAL A 92 -8.20 -1.41 3.64
N LEU A 93 -8.03 -0.30 2.93
CA LEU A 93 -8.28 -0.20 1.49
C LEU A 93 -6.98 -0.22 0.71
N PHE A 94 -6.95 -1.07 -0.31
CA PHE A 94 -5.86 -1.23 -1.25
C PHE A 94 -6.30 -0.76 -2.64
N VAL A 95 -5.36 -0.15 -3.35
CA VAL A 95 -5.49 0.19 -4.77
C VAL A 95 -4.30 -0.41 -5.49
N ASN A 96 -4.55 -1.29 -6.46
CA ASN A 96 -3.50 -2.03 -7.19
C ASN A 96 -2.50 -2.74 -6.24
N GLY A 97 -3.00 -3.27 -5.11
CA GLY A 97 -2.20 -3.94 -4.08
C GLY A 97 -1.47 -3.00 -3.10
N ILE A 98 -1.61 -1.68 -3.24
CA ILE A 98 -0.98 -0.69 -2.36
C ILE A 98 -1.95 -0.28 -1.25
N PRO A 99 -1.62 -0.43 0.06
CA PRO A 99 -2.49 0.02 1.14
C PRO A 99 -2.46 1.55 1.27
N LEU A 100 -3.60 2.21 1.02
CA LEU A 100 -3.70 3.67 1.02
C LEU A 100 -4.52 4.23 2.18
N VAL A 101 -5.57 3.52 2.60
CA VAL A 101 -6.52 4.01 3.60
C VAL A 101 -6.68 2.99 4.71
N VAL A 102 -6.65 3.48 5.94
CA VAL A 102 -6.95 2.71 7.14
C VAL A 102 -8.13 3.38 7.82
N ILE A 103 -9.19 2.62 8.05
CA ILE A 103 -10.43 3.07 8.70
C ILE A 103 -10.50 2.40 10.07
N GLU A 104 -10.69 3.20 11.12
CA GLU A 104 -10.87 2.77 12.50
C GLU A 104 -12.24 3.26 12.97
N CYS A 105 -13.13 2.32 13.31
CA CYS A 105 -14.46 2.55 13.84
C CYS A 105 -14.39 2.54 15.37
N LYS A 106 -13.97 3.65 15.97
CA LYS A 106 -14.08 3.84 17.42
C LYS A 106 -15.51 4.21 17.80
N SER A 107 -16.01 3.60 18.88
CA SER A 107 -17.28 3.98 19.50
C SER A 107 -17.26 5.47 19.88
N PRO A 108 -18.34 6.24 19.64
CA PRO A 108 -18.38 7.67 19.95
C PRO A 108 -18.34 7.99 21.46
N TYR A 109 -18.38 6.97 22.32
CA TYR A 109 -18.43 7.10 23.78
C TYR A 109 -17.04 7.08 24.47
N ILE A 110 -15.93 7.08 23.71
CA ILE A 110 -14.57 7.04 24.24
C ILE A 110 -14.02 8.47 24.39
N THR A 111 -13.32 8.75 25.49
CA THR A 111 -12.96 10.12 25.93
C THR A 111 -11.85 10.82 25.12
N ASP A 112 -11.20 10.16 24.16
CA ASP A 112 -10.31 10.81 23.16
C ASP A 112 -10.11 9.90 21.92
N PRO A 113 -11.13 9.77 21.04
CA PRO A 113 -11.07 8.84 19.91
C PRO A 113 -10.00 9.23 18.88
N MET A 114 -9.64 10.52 18.81
CA MET A 114 -8.70 11.04 17.82
C MET A 114 -7.25 10.69 18.16
N ALA A 115 -6.83 10.84 19.43
CA ALA A 115 -5.46 10.51 19.82
C ALA A 115 -5.14 9.01 19.67
N GLU A 116 -6.11 8.15 19.95
CA GLU A 116 -5.97 6.71 19.81
C GLU A 116 -5.95 6.28 18.33
N GLY A 117 -6.84 6.85 17.50
CA GLY A 117 -6.83 6.63 16.05
C GLY A 117 -5.54 7.11 15.38
N ILE A 118 -5.01 8.28 15.76
CA ILE A 118 -3.70 8.76 15.29
C ILE A 118 -2.59 7.79 15.70
N THR A 119 -2.66 7.22 16.90
CA THR A 119 -1.67 6.26 17.38
C THR A 119 -1.73 4.95 16.59
N GLN A 120 -2.93 4.45 16.26
CA GLN A 120 -3.10 3.26 15.40
C GLN A 120 -2.61 3.52 13.98
N LEU A 121 -2.96 4.67 13.38
CA LEU A 121 -2.47 5.08 12.06
C LEU A 121 -0.94 5.23 12.02
N ARG A 122 -0.33 5.78 13.08
CA ARG A 122 1.13 5.86 13.22
C ARG A 122 1.78 4.49 13.33
N ARG A 123 1.17 3.54 14.05
CA ARG A 123 1.65 2.15 14.10
C ARG A 123 1.62 1.52 12.72
N TYR A 124 0.52 1.64 11.99
CA TYR A 124 0.41 1.14 10.62
C TYR A 124 1.44 1.78 9.69
N ALA A 125 1.60 3.11 9.77
CA ALA A 125 2.56 3.88 8.98
C ALA A 125 4.01 3.42 9.19
N ASN A 126 4.37 3.03 10.41
CA ASN A 126 5.68 2.47 10.76
C ASN A 126 5.85 1.01 10.33
N GLN A 127 4.78 0.33 9.93
CA GLN A 127 4.74 -1.12 9.65
C GLN A 127 4.55 -1.45 8.16
N ARG A 128 4.65 -0.45 7.27
CA ARG A 128 4.44 -0.55 5.81
C ARG A 128 5.18 -1.69 5.10
N HIS A 129 6.23 -2.27 5.69
CA HIS A 129 6.90 -3.48 5.18
C HIS A 129 5.99 -4.71 5.08
N LEU A 130 5.00 -4.83 5.95
CA LEU A 130 4.17 -6.03 6.01
C LEU A 130 2.97 -5.96 5.04
N GLY A 131 2.50 -4.77 4.68
CA GLY A 131 1.25 -4.58 3.92
C GLY A 131 1.30 -5.11 2.48
N LEU A 132 2.44 -4.97 1.78
CA LEU A 132 2.63 -5.47 0.41
C LEU A 132 2.81 -7.00 0.39
N VAL A 133 3.63 -7.54 1.31
CA VAL A 133 3.85 -8.99 1.45
C VAL A 133 2.58 -9.71 1.94
N ALA A 134 1.79 -9.06 2.80
CA ALA A 134 0.54 -9.60 3.26
C ALA A 134 -0.55 -9.59 2.17
N ALA A 135 -0.60 -8.60 1.26
CA ALA A 135 -1.51 -8.63 0.13
C ALA A 135 -1.21 -9.80 -0.83
N GLU A 136 0.07 -10.06 -1.12
CA GLU A 136 0.50 -11.22 -1.92
C GLU A 136 0.19 -12.56 -1.22
N ASN A 137 0.44 -12.66 0.09
CA ASN A 137 0.15 -13.87 0.87
C ASN A 137 -1.34 -14.09 1.11
N LEU A 138 -2.15 -13.03 1.14
CA LEU A 138 -3.59 -13.11 1.40
C LEU A 138 -4.35 -13.65 0.19
N ILE A 139 -3.95 -13.31 -1.04
CA ILE A 139 -4.46 -13.96 -2.26
C ILE A 139 -4.26 -15.49 -2.22
N HIS A 140 -3.26 -15.96 -1.47
CA HIS A 140 -3.01 -17.40 -1.23
C HIS A 140 -3.61 -17.95 0.07
N ALA A 141 -3.96 -17.12 1.05
CA ALA A 141 -4.31 -17.52 2.41
C ALA A 141 -5.75 -17.13 2.79
N GLY A 142 -6.72 -17.48 1.95
CA GLY A 142 -8.13 -17.39 2.28
C GLY A 142 -8.55 -18.41 3.36
N ASP A 143 -8.00 -18.35 4.57
CA ASP A 143 -8.52 -19.04 5.75
C ASP A 143 -7.84 -18.54 7.04
N ARG A 144 -8.41 -17.48 7.66
CA ARG A 144 -8.54 -17.29 9.13
C ARG A 144 -8.91 -15.83 9.50
N GLY A 145 -10.19 -15.48 9.35
CA GLY A 145 -10.84 -14.40 10.09
C GLY A 145 -10.87 -13.00 9.44
N SER A 146 -10.21 -12.77 8.30
CA SER A 146 -10.41 -11.56 7.48
C SER A 146 -11.47 -11.82 6.41
N THR A 147 -12.35 -10.85 6.17
CA THR A 147 -13.23 -10.86 4.98
C THR A 147 -12.69 -9.88 3.95
N GLU A 148 -12.61 -10.35 2.70
CA GLU A 148 -12.13 -9.58 1.55
C GLU A 148 -13.31 -9.22 0.65
N THR A 149 -13.37 -7.96 0.24
CA THR A 149 -14.30 -7.52 -0.81
C THR A 149 -13.48 -6.91 -1.94
N HIS A 150 -13.53 -7.55 -3.09
CA HIS A 150 -12.96 -7.03 -4.34
C HIS A 150 -14.03 -6.23 -5.07
N ALA A 151 -13.73 -4.99 -5.42
CA ALA A 151 -14.60 -4.15 -6.23
C ALA A 151 -13.91 -3.84 -7.55
N ARG A 152 -14.52 -4.24 -8.67
CA ARG A 152 -14.25 -3.64 -9.98
C ARG A 152 -15.37 -2.67 -10.27
N MET A 153 -15.05 -1.38 -10.33
CA MET A 153 -16.00 -0.37 -10.77
C MET A 153 -16.32 -0.66 -12.24
N GLN A 154 -17.53 -1.16 -12.52
CA GLN A 154 -18.05 -1.24 -13.89
C GLN A 154 -18.65 0.11 -14.25
N SER A 155 -18.23 0.67 -15.39
CA SER A 155 -18.87 1.83 -16.02
C SER A 155 -20.02 1.40 -16.93
#